data_AF-A0AAW5QWW1-F1
#
_entry.id   AF-A0AAW5QWW1-F1
#
_cell.length_a   1.000
_cell.length_b   1.000
_cell.length_c   1.000
_cell.angle_alpha   90.00
_cell.angle_beta   90.00
_cell.angle_gamma   90.00
#
_symmetry.space_group_name_H-M   'P 1'
#
loop_
_entity.id
_entity.type
_entity.pdbx_description
1 polymer ?
#
loop_
_entity_poly.entity_id
_entity_poly.type
_entity_poly.pdbx_seq_one_letter_code
_entity_poly.pdbx_strand_id
1 'polypeptide(L)' 'MLLRMIYAIPLLGWMLRDAVQGTDESRVWFMLNMIMLWIFAGVIFGYPGIIIPAIAAAFMVLTTLVWMTAGSLFPRR' A
#
# COMPACT_ATOMS: atom_id res chain seq x y z
N MET A 1 -18.94 -1.29 -6.81
CA MET A 1 -19.31 -2.08 -5.60
C MET A 1 -18.11 -2.26 -4.65
N LEU A 2 -16.92 -2.64 -5.15
CA LEU A 2 -15.72 -2.91 -4.32
C LEU A 2 -15.23 -1.70 -3.48
N LEU A 3 -15.19 -0.49 -4.05
CA LEU A 3 -14.82 0.73 -3.30
C LEU A 3 -15.75 1.03 -2.11
N ARG A 4 -17.07 0.76 -2.25
CA ARG A 4 -18.02 0.94 -1.14
C ARG A 4 -17.73 0.00 0.02
N MET A 5 -17.27 -1.23 -0.26
CA MET A 5 -16.87 -2.19 0.78
C MET A 5 -15.57 -1.75 1.48
N ILE A 6 -14.59 -1.24 0.73
CA ILE A 6 -13.33 -0.75 1.30
C ILE A 6 -13.58 0.46 2.21
N TYR A 7 -14.41 1.43 1.79
CA TYR A 7 -14.77 2.60 2.60
C TYR A 7 -15.65 2.28 3.82
N ALA A 8 -16.24 1.09 3.90
CA ALA A 8 -16.99 0.63 5.07
C ALA A 8 -16.08 0.12 6.20
N ILE A 9 -14.79 -0.12 5.94
CA ILE A 9 -13.83 -0.54 6.96
C ILE A 9 -13.55 0.67 7.87
N PRO A 10 -13.88 0.63 9.16
CA PRO A 10 -13.89 1.81 10.03
C PRO A 10 -12.51 2.41 10.31
N LEU A 11 -11.42 1.71 9.97
CA LEU A 11 -10.06 2.25 10.13
C LEU A 11 -9.44 2.60 8.78
N LEU A 12 -9.20 1.60 7.94
CA LEU A 12 -8.57 1.78 6.63
C LEU A 12 -9.48 2.51 5.64
N GLY A 13 -10.79 2.26 5.68
CA GLY A 13 -11.76 2.85 4.76
C GLY A 13 -11.96 4.35 4.98
N TRP A 14 -11.97 4.79 6.24
CA TRP A 14 -12.07 6.22 6.56
C TRP A 14 -10.80 6.97 6.17
N MET A 15 -9.63 6.44 6.53
CA MET A 15 -8.35 7.00 6.13
C MET A 15 -8.20 7.08 4.60
N LEU A 16 -8.58 6.01 3.88
CA LEU A 16 -8.49 5.98 2.43
C LEU A 16 -9.51 6.91 1.77
N ARG A 17 -10.72 7.03 2.32
CA ARG A 17 -11.73 7.97 1.83
C ARG A 17 -11.24 9.41 1.98
N ASP A 18 -10.63 9.73 3.12
CA ASP A 18 -10.14 11.07 3.42
C ASP A 18 -8.88 11.43 2.60
N ALA A 19 -8.02 10.46 2.30
CA ALA A 19 -6.89 10.66 1.40
C ALA A 19 -7.32 10.92 -0.07
N VAL A 20 -8.43 10.31 -0.51
CA VAL A 20 -8.92 10.44 -1.90
C VAL A 20 -9.80 11.68 -2.08
N GLN A 21 -10.65 11.99 -1.11
CA GLN A 21 -11.67 13.04 -1.21
C GLN A 21 -11.32 14.31 -0.42
N GLY A 22 -10.32 14.27 0.44
CA GLY A 22 -9.92 15.40 1.30
C GLY A 22 -8.92 16.37 0.63
N THR A 23 -8.44 17.30 1.45
CA THR A 23 -7.48 18.34 1.06
C THR A 23 -6.06 17.78 0.93
N ASP A 24 -5.11 18.57 0.39
CA ASP A 24 -3.71 18.10 0.30
C ASP A 24 -3.10 17.77 1.68
N GLU A 25 -3.60 18.41 2.74
CA GLU A 25 -3.20 18.10 4.12
C GLU A 25 -3.66 16.69 4.56
N SER A 26 -4.87 16.25 4.17
CA SER A 26 -5.36 14.91 4.54
C SER A 26 -4.52 13.79 3.92
N ARG A 27 -3.96 14.01 2.74
CA ARG A 27 -3.02 13.08 2.08
C ARG A 27 -1.73 12.93 2.85
N VAL A 28 -1.19 14.02 3.39
CA VAL A 28 0.01 14.00 4.23
C VAL A 28 -0.26 13.24 5.53
N TRP A 29 -1.38 13.51 6.19
CA TRP A 29 -1.78 12.78 7.39
C TRP A 29 -2.04 11.30 7.14
N PHE A 30 -2.59 10.93 5.98
CA PHE A 30 -2.72 9.53 5.59
C PHE A 30 -1.37 8.83 5.50
N MET A 31 -0.40 9.45 4.82
CA MET A 31 0.94 8.89 4.66
C MET A 31 1.66 8.75 6.01
N LEU A 32 1.57 9.76 6.89
CA LEU A 32 2.12 9.71 8.24
C LEU A 32 1.49 8.58 9.08
N ASN A 33 0.16 8.43 9.04
CA ASN A 33 -0.50 7.35 9.76
C ASN A 33 -0.10 5.97 9.23
N MET A 34 0.14 5.83 7.93
CA MET A 34 0.57 4.56 7.34
C MET A 34 2.00 4.20 7.77
N ILE A 35 2.90 5.19 7.87
CA ILE A 35 4.24 5.02 8.45
C ILE A 35 4.14 4.64 9.93
N MET A 36 3.29 5.33 10.70
CA MET A 36 3.07 5.01 12.12
C MET A 36 2.54 3.60 12.32
N LEU A 37 1.60 3.16 11.48
CA LEU A 37 1.06 1.80 11.53
C LEU A 37 2.15 0.76 11.26
N TRP A 38 3.09 1.04 10.35
CA TRP A 38 4.22 0.16 10.10
C TRP A 38 5.22 0.14 11.27
N ILE A 39 5.50 1.29 11.89
CA ILE A 39 6.31 1.37 13.11
C ILE A 39 5.66 0.58 14.25
N PHE A 40 4.35 0.74 14.47
CA PHE A 40 3.62 -0.04 15.47
C PHE A 40 3.64 -1.54 15.19
N ALA A 41 3.60 -1.95 13.92
CA ALA A 41 3.80 -3.35 13.57
C ALA A 41 5.18 -3.85 14.02
N GLY A 42 6.23 -3.05 13.86
CA GLY A 42 7.56 -3.34 14.38
C GLY A 42 7.63 -3.39 15.92
N VAL A 43 6.91 -2.52 16.62
CA VAL A 43 6.88 -2.51 18.10
C VAL A 43 6.11 -3.70 18.66
N ILE A 44 4.95 -4.03 18.08
CA ILE A 44 4.05 -5.08 18.58
C ILE A 44 4.55 -6.47 18.19
N PHE A 45 5.00 -6.65 16.94
CA PHE A 45 5.38 -7.95 16.41
C PHE A 45 6.90 -8.15 16.28
N GLY A 46 7.71 -7.12 16.62
CA GLY A 46 9.16 -7.17 16.51
C GLY A 46 9.67 -7.14 15.07
N TYR A 47 10.82 -7.79 14.84
CA TYR A 47 11.45 -7.91 13.52
C TYR A 47 10.50 -8.45 12.42
N PRO A 48 9.66 -9.47 12.68
CA PRO A 48 8.64 -9.92 11.73
C PRO A 48 7.74 -8.81 11.17
N GLY A 49 7.31 -7.86 12.02
CA GLY A 49 6.44 -6.75 11.62
C GLY A 49 7.08 -5.79 10.62
N ILE A 50 8.41 -5.75 10.56
CA ILE A 50 9.17 -4.90 9.63
C ILE A 50 9.55 -5.68 8.37
N ILE A 51 10.08 -6.90 8.51
CA ILE A 51 10.67 -7.65 7.40
C ILE A 51 9.62 -8.21 6.43
N ILE A 52 8.44 -8.61 6.92
CA ILE A 52 7.39 -9.19 6.07
C ILE A 52 6.89 -8.15 5.04
N PRO A 53 6.48 -6.92 5.44
CA PRO A 53 6.12 -5.87 4.47
C PRO A 53 7.25 -5.54 3.49
N ALA A 54 8.51 -5.51 3.95
CA ALA A 54 9.66 -5.22 3.10
C ALA A 54 9.88 -6.29 2.02
N ILE A 55 9.79 -7.58 2.38
CA ILE A 55 9.90 -8.69 1.41
C ILE A 55 8.72 -8.66 0.43
N ALA A 56 7.50 -8.42 0.91
CA ALA A 56 6.32 -8.31 0.06
C ALA A 56 6.46 -7.16 -0.95
N ALA A 57 6.94 -5.99 -0.51
CA ALA A 57 7.23 -4.85 -1.38
C ALA A 57 8.30 -5.17 -2.42
N ALA A 58 9.40 -5.80 -2.00
CA ALA A 58 10.46 -6.22 -2.92
C ALA A 58 9.94 -7.17 -4.00
N PHE A 59 9.14 -8.17 -3.61
CA PHE A 59 8.49 -9.09 -4.54
C PHE A 59 7.58 -8.35 -5.53
N MET A 60 6.75 -7.42 -5.05
CA MET A 60 5.87 -6.61 -5.89
C MET A 60 6.64 -5.75 -6.91
N VAL A 61 7.75 -5.14 -6.50
CA VAL A 61 8.59 -4.35 -7.41
C VAL A 61 9.21 -5.24 -8.48
N LEU A 62 9.78 -6.38 -8.09
CA LEU A 62 10.39 -7.32 -9.02
C LEU A 62 9.36 -7.86 -10.02
N THR A 63 8.17 -8.28 -9.58
CA THR A 63 7.12 -8.74 -10.49
C THR A 63 6.65 -7.63 -11.43
N THR A 64 6.55 -6.39 -10.94
CA THR A 64 6.20 -5.23 -11.78
C THR A 64 7.26 -4.98 -12.84
N LEU A 65 8.54 -5.02 -12.49
CA LEU A 65 9.65 -4.86 -13.44
C LEU A 65 9.66 -5.97 -14.49
N VAL A 66 9.47 -7.22 -14.07
CA VAL A 66 9.36 -8.36 -14.98
C VAL A 66 8.17 -8.19 -15.91
N TRP A 67 7.01 -7.77 -15.39
CA TRP A 67 5.82 -7.55 -16.21
C TRP A 67 6.01 -6.44 -17.24
N MET A 68 6.57 -5.31 -16.82
CA MET A 68 6.89 -4.19 -17.72
C MET A 68 7.89 -4.60 -18.81
N THR A 69 8.91 -5.37 -18.45
CA THR A 69 9.95 -5.79 -19.39
C THR A 69 9.48 -6.93 -20.29
N ALA A 70 8.77 -7.92 -19.76
CA ALA A 70 8.24 -9.05 -20.52
C ALA A 70 7.21 -8.61 -21.58
N GLY A 71 6.47 -7.52 -21.34
CA GLY A 71 5.62 -6.89 -22.36
C GLY A 71 6.38 -6.46 -23.62
N SER A 72 7.67 -6.15 -23.51
CA SER A 72 8.54 -5.82 -24.65
C SER A 72 9.16 -7.04 -25.34
N LEU A 73 9.15 -8.21 -24.69
CA LEU A 73 9.73 -9.46 -25.21
C LEU A 73 8.81 -10.22 -26.16
N PHE A 74 7.49 -10.02 -26.07
CA PHE A 74 6.52 -10.63 -26.99
C PHE A 74 6.16 -9.65 -28.11
N PRO A 75 6.61 -9.87 -29.36
CA PRO A 75 6.19 -9.05 -30.49
C PRO A 75 4.67 -9.15 -30.60
N ARG A 76 3.96 -8.03 -30.51
CA ARG A 76 2.55 -7.97 -30.92
C ARG A 76 2.53 -8.22 -32.43
N ARG A 77 2.11 -9.43 -32.83
CA ARG A 77 1.74 -9.73 -34.22
C ARG A 77 0.54 -8.90 -34.65
#